data_AF-A0A1F7CYU7-F1
#
_entry.id   AF-A0A1F7CYU7-F1
#
_cell.length_a   1.000
_cell.length_b   1.000
_cell.length_c   1.000
_cell.angle_alpha   90.00
_cell.angle_beta   90.00
_cell.angle_gamma   90.00
#
_symmetry.space_group_name_H-M   'P 1'
#
loop_
_entity.id
_entity.type
_entity.pdbx_description
1 polymer ?
#
loop_
_entity_poly.entity_id
_entity_poly.type
_entity_poly.pdbx_seq_one_letter_code
_entity_poly.pdbx_strand_id
1 'polypeptide(L)'
;MNVKHLRRNLSLLLIIAAGMLAAGIATGMQNKSPEAPHIAFFDVENGNFVAESGGIKRMEVWVVPEAASGEQNWDTLGLMKRTSHWFSSASWALPIPKEPVAAYQILVRGYDESGTEMDRVTLPWIGERMLKEKVWGVK
;
A
#
# COMPACT_ATOMS: atom_id res chain seq x y z
N MET A 1 -19.03 13.96 -71.16
CA MET A 1 -19.72 15.26 -71.43
C MET A 1 -21.12 15.13 -70.86
N ASN A 2 -21.67 15.99 -70.02
CA ASN A 2 -21.37 17.36 -69.66
C ASN A 2 -21.78 17.57 -68.19
N VAL A 3 -21.05 18.44 -67.52
CA VAL A 3 -20.97 18.54 -66.07
C VAL A 3 -21.55 19.88 -65.64
N LYS A 4 -22.37 19.84 -64.57
CA LYS A 4 -22.69 20.93 -63.62
C LYS A 4 -23.44 22.14 -64.19
N HIS A 5 -24.41 22.63 -63.42
CA HIS A 5 -24.19 23.72 -62.46
C HIS A 5 -25.56 24.08 -61.78
N LEU A 6 -25.62 24.10 -60.43
CA LEU A 6 -25.49 25.34 -59.62
C LEU A 6 -26.90 25.99 -59.48
N ARG A 7 -27.52 26.22 -58.32
CA ARG A 7 -27.06 26.98 -57.15
C ARG A 7 -28.21 27.10 -56.13
N ARG A 8 -27.85 27.02 -54.84
CA ARG A 8 -28.20 27.92 -53.72
C ARG A 8 -29.65 28.36 -53.43
N ASN A 9 -30.02 28.06 -52.18
CA ASN A 9 -30.46 28.99 -51.12
C ASN A 9 -31.95 29.29 -50.90
N LEU A 10 -32.37 28.91 -49.69
CA LEU A 10 -33.14 29.65 -48.68
C LEU A 10 -34.54 30.15 -49.09
N SER A 11 -35.56 29.67 -48.37
CA SER A 11 -36.18 30.46 -47.29
C SER A 11 -37.34 29.71 -46.60
N LEU A 12 -37.29 29.73 -45.25
CA LEU A 12 -38.41 29.84 -44.29
C LEU A 12 -39.44 28.67 -44.26
N LEU A 13 -39.83 28.05 -43.14
CA LEU A 13 -40.13 28.59 -41.81
C LEU A 13 -40.15 27.47 -40.75
N LEU A 14 -39.86 27.89 -39.52
CA LEU A 14 -39.87 27.21 -38.23
C LEU A 14 -41.07 26.28 -37.93
N ILE A 15 -40.78 25.13 -37.29
CA ILE A 15 -41.62 24.59 -36.21
C ILE A 15 -40.73 24.24 -35.03
N ILE A 16 -41.01 24.90 -33.91
CA ILE A 16 -40.40 24.70 -32.60
C ILE A 16 -41.12 23.53 -31.92
N ALA A 17 -40.38 22.51 -31.48
CA ALA A 17 -40.82 21.63 -30.40
C ALA A 17 -39.61 21.23 -29.56
N ALA A 18 -39.66 21.63 -28.30
CA ALA A 18 -38.62 21.44 -27.31
C ALA A 18 -38.44 19.97 -26.94
N GLY A 19 -37.19 19.52 -26.94
CA GLY A 19 -36.75 18.26 -26.35
C GLY A 19 -35.36 18.47 -25.78
N MET A 20 -35.29 19.00 -24.56
CA MET A 20 -34.05 19.00 -23.79
C MET A 20 -33.69 17.55 -23.46
N LEU A 21 -32.53 17.10 -23.90
CA LEU A 21 -31.70 16.23 -23.07
C LEU A 21 -30.25 16.48 -23.42
N ALA A 22 -29.60 17.19 -22.50
CA ALA A 22 -28.19 17.53 -22.55
C ALA A 22 -27.37 16.27 -22.77
N ALA A 23 -26.62 16.23 -23.88
CA ALA A 23 -25.49 15.34 -24.04
C ALA A 23 -24.40 15.79 -23.07
N GLY A 24 -24.49 15.35 -21.82
CA GLY A 24 -23.42 15.45 -20.84
C GLY A 24 -22.30 14.50 -21.25
N ILE A 25 -21.28 15.05 -21.90
CA ILE A 25 -19.96 14.43 -21.95
C ILE A 25 -19.42 14.50 -20.51
N ALA A 26 -19.46 13.40 -19.78
CA ALA A 26 -18.70 13.23 -18.56
C ALA A 26 -17.95 11.90 -18.66
N THR A 27 -16.70 12.05 -19.07
CA THR A 27 -15.58 11.13 -18.96
C THR A 27 -15.75 10.12 -17.83
N GLY A 28 -15.57 8.84 -18.13
CA GLY A 28 -15.48 7.79 -17.14
C GLY A 28 -14.42 8.12 -16.09
N MET A 29 -14.87 8.58 -14.92
CA MET A 29 -14.10 8.45 -13.70
C MET A 29 -14.06 6.96 -13.40
N GLN A 30 -13.01 6.27 -13.88
CA GLN A 30 -12.56 5.05 -13.24
C GLN A 30 -12.22 5.44 -11.80
N ASN A 31 -13.20 5.27 -10.90
CA ASN A 31 -12.92 5.14 -9.48
C ASN A 31 -11.94 3.96 -9.39
N LYS A 32 -10.63 4.26 -9.29
CA LYS A 32 -9.71 3.27 -8.73
C LYS A 32 -10.33 2.95 -7.37
N SER A 33 -10.86 1.74 -7.22
CA SER A 33 -11.25 1.25 -5.91
C SER A 33 -10.08 1.55 -4.98
N PRO A 34 -10.29 2.16 -3.79
CA PRO A 34 -9.20 2.33 -2.85
C PRO A 34 -8.54 0.96 -2.69
N GLU A 35 -7.25 0.91 -3.01
CA GLU A 35 -6.47 -0.30 -2.92
C GLU A 35 -6.52 -0.78 -1.47
N ALA A 36 -6.75 -2.08 -1.26
CA ALA A 36 -6.81 -2.64 0.07
C ALA A 36 -5.50 -2.33 0.81
N PRO A 37 -5.55 -1.95 2.11
CA PRO A 37 -4.33 -1.73 2.88
C PRO A 37 -3.44 -2.97 2.85
N HIS A 38 -2.16 -2.78 2.56
CA HIS A 38 -1.20 -3.86 2.35
C HIS A 38 0.23 -3.41 2.68
N ILE A 39 1.10 -4.37 2.97
CA ILE A 39 2.54 -4.18 3.16
C ILE A 39 3.24 -4.66 1.89
N ALA A 40 3.91 -3.75 1.20
CA ALA A 40 4.58 -4.03 -0.07
C ALA A 40 5.90 -4.77 0.12
N PHE A 41 6.67 -4.42 1.16
CA PHE A 41 7.87 -5.15 1.56
C PHE A 41 8.24 -4.89 3.02
N PHE A 42 9.09 -5.78 3.55
CA PHE A 42 9.72 -5.67 4.86
C PHE A 42 11.14 -6.23 4.80
N ASP A 43 12.15 -5.45 5.20
CA ASP A 43 13.55 -5.86 5.16
C ASP A 43 14.39 -5.15 6.25
N VAL A 44 15.69 -5.46 6.29
CA VAL A 44 16.70 -4.82 7.14
C VAL A 44 17.65 -4.00 6.28
N GLU A 45 17.72 -2.70 6.55
CA GLU A 45 18.61 -1.78 5.85
C GLU A 45 19.26 -0.78 6.81
N ASN A 46 20.58 -0.60 6.70
CA ASN A 46 21.33 0.42 7.44
C ASN A 46 21.06 0.44 8.96
N GLY A 47 20.93 -0.74 9.59
CA GLY A 47 20.65 -0.87 11.02
C GLY A 47 19.21 -0.56 11.43
N ASN A 48 18.28 -0.55 10.48
CA ASN A 48 16.85 -0.37 10.72
C ASN A 48 16.06 -1.53 10.10
N PHE A 49 14.97 -1.89 10.74
CA PHE A 49 13.86 -2.54 10.07
C PHE A 49 13.15 -1.50 9.19
N VAL A 50 12.97 -1.81 7.92
CA VAL A 50 12.35 -0.92 6.93
C VAL A 50 11.17 -1.62 6.26
N ALA A 51 10.11 -0.87 6.00
CA ALA A 51 8.93 -1.38 5.32
C ALA A 51 8.28 -0.31 4.46
N GLU A 52 7.56 -0.75 3.43
CA GLU A 52 6.64 0.08 2.67
C GLU A 52 5.23 -0.51 2.68
N SER A 53 4.23 0.37 2.62
CA SER A 53 2.83 -0.04 2.65
C SER A 53 1.91 0.94 1.95
N GLY A 54 0.82 0.43 1.37
CA GLY A 54 -0.35 1.22 0.99
C GLY A 54 -1.44 1.15 2.06
N GLY A 55 -2.06 2.28 2.41
CA GLY A 55 -3.26 2.31 3.27
C GLY A 55 -3.09 1.93 4.75
N ILE A 56 -1.93 1.41 5.18
CA ILE A 56 -1.62 1.10 6.59
C ILE A 56 -1.41 2.39 7.41
N LYS A 57 -1.90 2.38 8.66
CA LYS A 57 -1.96 3.56 9.54
C LYS A 57 -1.03 3.45 10.74
N ARG A 58 -0.76 2.22 11.18
CA ARG A 58 0.17 1.90 12.26
C ARG A 58 0.91 0.61 11.89
N MET A 59 2.19 0.54 12.23
CA MET A 59 3.02 -0.61 11.88
C MET A 59 3.95 -0.99 13.03
N GLU A 60 3.98 -2.26 13.38
CA GLU A 60 4.74 -2.77 14.53
C GLU A 60 5.60 -3.96 14.10
N VAL A 61 6.83 -4.03 14.63
CA VAL A 61 7.70 -5.19 14.42
C VAL A 61 7.53 -6.15 15.60
N TRP A 62 7.43 -7.43 15.28
CA TRP A 62 7.16 -8.51 16.21
C TRP A 62 8.20 -9.61 16.07
N VAL A 63 8.50 -10.27 17.18
CA VAL A 63 9.35 -11.45 17.25
C VAL A 63 8.52 -12.65 17.65
N VAL A 64 8.81 -13.77 17.00
CA VAL A 64 8.21 -15.07 17.28
C VAL A 64 9.30 -15.96 17.87
N PRO A 65 9.20 -16.34 19.15
CA PRO A 65 10.11 -17.32 19.75
C PRO A 65 9.97 -18.72 19.13
N GLU A 66 11.03 -19.53 19.17
CA GLU A 66 11.01 -20.90 18.61
C GLU A 66 9.98 -21.80 19.31
N ALA A 67 9.83 -21.63 20.62
CA ALA A 67 8.88 -22.40 21.44
C ALA A 67 7.46 -21.80 21.48
N ALA A 68 7.15 -20.83 20.60
CA ALA A 68 5.84 -20.19 20.62
C ALA A 68 4.73 -21.17 20.23
N SER A 69 3.74 -21.34 21.11
CA SER A 69 2.54 -22.16 20.86
C SER A 69 1.36 -21.34 20.33
N GLY A 70 1.51 -20.01 20.23
CA GLY A 70 0.52 -19.09 19.68
C GLY A 70 0.98 -17.63 19.77
N GLU A 71 0.14 -16.71 19.28
CA GLU A 71 0.45 -15.28 19.22
C GLU A 71 0.61 -14.61 20.59
N GLN A 72 0.03 -15.19 21.64
CA GLN A 72 0.20 -14.72 23.02
C GLN A 72 1.65 -14.81 23.52
N ASN A 73 2.50 -15.57 22.83
CA ASN A 73 3.92 -15.73 23.14
C ASN A 73 4.80 -14.82 22.29
N TRP A 74 4.23 -13.96 21.45
CA TRP A 74 4.99 -13.08 20.58
C TRP A 74 5.23 -11.75 21.29
N ASP A 75 6.42 -11.20 21.12
CA ASP A 75 6.78 -9.91 21.70
C ASP A 75 6.89 -8.85 20.60
N THR A 76 6.51 -7.62 20.92
CA THR A 76 6.76 -6.49 20.02
C THR A 76 8.17 -5.94 20.24
N LEU A 77 8.92 -5.74 19.15
CA LEU A 77 10.17 -4.98 19.17
C LEU A 77 9.91 -3.47 19.19
N GLY A 78 8.72 -3.05 18.77
CA GLY A 78 8.28 -1.68 18.86
C GLY A 78 7.50 -1.19 17.65
N LEU A 79 7.02 0.04 17.80
CA LEU A 79 6.27 0.77 16.79
C LEU A 79 7.22 1.40 15.76
N MET A 80 6.99 1.11 14.48
CA MET A 80 7.73 1.75 13.39
C MET A 80 7.31 3.20 13.23
N LYS A 81 8.29 4.07 13.00
CA LYS A 81 8.05 5.49 12.69
C LYS A 81 7.84 5.63 11.19
N ARG A 82 6.77 6.33 10.81
CA ARG A 82 6.57 6.72 9.42
C ARG A 82 7.64 7.74 9.03
N THR A 83 8.45 7.43 8.02
CA THR A 83 9.56 8.27 7.57
C THR A 83 9.20 9.10 6.34
N SER A 84 8.26 8.64 5.52
CA SER A 84 7.79 9.38 4.36
C SER A 84 6.37 9.00 3.93
N HIS A 85 5.77 9.84 3.09
CA HIS A 85 4.50 9.58 2.42
C HIS A 85 4.63 10.06 0.97
N TRP A 86 4.74 9.13 0.04
CA TRP A 86 4.77 9.43 -1.39
C TRP A 86 3.51 8.87 -2.05
N PHE A 87 2.67 9.77 -2.55
CA PHE A 87 1.38 9.46 -3.17
C PHE A 87 0.48 8.58 -2.27
N SER A 88 0.47 7.28 -2.51
CA SER A 88 -0.32 6.27 -1.78
C SER A 88 0.53 5.30 -0.96
N SER A 89 1.87 5.41 -1.03
CA SER A 89 2.80 4.56 -0.28
C SER A 89 3.39 5.30 0.94
N ALA A 90 3.53 4.60 2.04
CA ALA A 90 4.16 5.04 3.26
C ALA A 90 5.43 4.23 3.51
N SER A 91 6.54 4.91 3.77
CA SER A 91 7.76 4.25 4.25
C SER A 91 7.83 4.31 5.77
N TRP A 92 8.32 3.23 6.37
CA TRP A 92 8.42 3.05 7.81
C TRP A 92 9.82 2.61 8.18
N ALA A 93 10.28 3.03 9.35
CA ALA A 93 11.55 2.58 9.91
C ALA A 93 11.47 2.36 11.43
N LEU A 94 12.16 1.33 11.91
CA LEU A 94 12.41 1.08 13.32
C LEU A 94 13.89 0.73 13.50
N PRO A 95 14.66 1.47 14.33
CA PRO A 95 16.04 1.10 14.63
C PRO A 95 16.13 -0.30 15.23
N ILE A 96 17.07 -1.11 14.73
CA ILE A 96 17.32 -2.45 15.27
C ILE A 96 17.91 -2.31 16.68
N PRO A 97 17.40 -3.04 17.68
CA PRO A 97 17.99 -3.07 19.01
C PRO A 97 19.48 -3.44 18.95
N LYS A 98 20.33 -2.78 19.74
CA LYS A 98 21.78 -3.07 19.74
C LYS A 98 22.10 -4.49 20.18
N GLU A 99 21.32 -5.01 21.13
CA GLU A 99 21.46 -6.36 21.64
C GLU A 99 20.58 -7.31 20.83
N PRO A 100 21.12 -8.44 20.35
CA PRO A 100 20.33 -9.44 19.65
C PRO A 100 19.24 -10.01 20.55
N VAL A 101 18.02 -10.06 20.03
CA VAL A 101 16.90 -10.72 20.69
C VAL A 101 16.84 -12.19 20.27
N ALA A 102 16.37 -13.05 21.17
CA ALA A 102 16.06 -14.43 20.85
C ALA A 102 14.76 -14.46 20.03
N ALA A 103 14.87 -14.75 18.73
CA ALA A 103 13.73 -14.84 17.83
C ALA A 103 13.97 -15.98 16.83
N TYR A 104 12.94 -16.79 16.58
CA TYR A 104 12.94 -17.76 15.49
C TYR A 104 12.46 -17.13 14.18
N GLN A 105 11.59 -16.12 14.28
CA GLN A 105 11.07 -15.38 13.15
C GLN A 105 10.82 -13.92 13.57
N ILE A 106 10.99 -12.99 12.63
CA ILE A 106 10.66 -11.57 12.80
C ILE A 106 9.69 -11.18 11.69
N LEU A 107 8.62 -10.50 12.08
CA LEU A 107 7.58 -10.06 11.16
C LEU A 107 7.15 -8.64 11.48
N VAL A 108 6.50 -8.01 10.52
CA VAL A 108 5.85 -6.72 10.67
C VAL A 108 4.34 -6.91 10.54
N ARG A 109 3.58 -6.21 11.39
CA ARG A 109 2.12 -6.16 11.35
C ARG A 109 1.67 -4.75 11.04
N GLY A 110 0.76 -4.63 10.10
CA GLY A 110 0.12 -3.39 9.69
C GLY A 110 -1.30 -3.31 10.22
N TYR A 111 -1.68 -2.14 10.73
CA TYR A 111 -2.99 -1.88 11.33
C TYR A 111 -3.66 -0.66 10.74
N ASP A 112 -4.98 -0.61 10.82
CA ASP A 112 -5.79 0.58 10.55
C ASP A 112 -5.88 1.54 11.75
N GLU A 113 -6.69 2.59 11.64
CA GLU A 113 -6.89 3.61 12.69
C GLU A 113 -7.62 3.05 13.92
N SER A 114 -8.38 1.96 13.77
CA SER A 114 -9.08 1.29 14.86
C SER A 114 -8.20 0.29 15.62
N GLY A 115 -7.00 0.03 15.09
CA GLY A 115 -6.09 -1.00 15.62
C GLY A 115 -6.38 -2.40 15.10
N THR A 116 -7.24 -2.54 14.08
CA THR A 116 -7.48 -3.81 13.40
C THR A 116 -6.29 -4.16 12.53
N GLU A 117 -5.81 -5.39 12.62
CA GLU A 117 -4.74 -5.87 11.76
C GLU A 117 -5.24 -6.01 10.33
N MET A 118 -4.53 -5.38 9.39
CA MET A 118 -4.88 -5.38 7.97
C MET A 118 -4.00 -6.30 7.15
N ASP A 119 -2.72 -6.43 7.53
CA ASP A 119 -1.74 -7.25 6.83
C ASP A 119 -0.52 -7.57 7.71
N ARG A 120 0.24 -8.61 7.35
CA ARG A 120 1.51 -8.97 7.98
C ARG A 120 2.49 -9.57 6.98
N VAL A 121 3.77 -9.25 7.14
CA VAL A 121 4.85 -9.79 6.30
C VAL A 121 6.03 -10.18 7.19
N THR A 122 6.68 -11.29 6.85
CA THR A 122 7.82 -11.82 7.58
C THR A 122 9.13 -11.53 6.85
N LEU A 123 10.22 -11.32 7.59
CA LEU A 123 11.56 -11.40 7.00
C LEU A 123 11.79 -12.76 6.32
N PRO A 124 12.63 -12.81 5.27
CA PRO A 124 12.91 -14.06 4.56
C PRO A 124 13.80 -15.03 5.35
N TRP A 125 14.29 -14.64 6.53
CA TRP A 125 15.20 -15.45 7.36
C TRP A 125 14.46 -16.08 8.53
N ILE A 126 14.66 -17.37 8.71
CA ILE A 126 14.04 -18.18 9.77
C ILE A 126 15.14 -18.88 10.57
N GLY A 127 14.95 -18.96 11.88
CA GLY A 127 15.87 -19.58 12.83
C GLY A 127 16.77 -18.57 13.53
N GLU A 128 16.98 -18.77 14.83
CA GLU A 128 17.68 -17.82 15.69
C GLU A 128 19.09 -17.49 15.20
N ARG A 129 19.85 -18.51 14.79
CA ARG A 129 21.21 -18.30 14.24
C ARG A 129 21.18 -17.43 12.98
N MET A 130 20.25 -17.69 12.06
CA MET A 130 20.18 -16.95 10.80
C MET A 130 19.77 -15.50 11.03
N LEU A 131 18.82 -15.27 11.94
CA LEU A 131 18.39 -13.92 12.31
C LEU A 131 19.52 -13.14 13.01
N LYS A 132 20.24 -13.75 13.95
CA LYS A 132 21.43 -13.14 14.58
C LYS A 132 22.47 -12.72 13.55
N GLU A 133 22.73 -13.56 12.55
CA GLU A 133 23.69 -13.26 11.50
C GLU A 133 23.20 -12.14 10.57
N LYS A 134 21.95 -12.22 10.09
CA LYS A 134 21.44 -11.30 9.05
C LYS A 134 20.98 -9.96 9.57
N VAL A 135 20.40 -9.92 10.77
CA VAL A 135 19.86 -8.70 11.37
C VAL A 135 20.89 -8.01 12.26
N TRP A 136 21.68 -8.78 13.02
CA TRP A 136 22.66 -8.25 13.99
C TRP A 136 24.13 -8.44 13.60
N GLY A 137 24.45 -9.21 12.55
CA GLY A 137 25.84 -9.48 12.16
C GLY A 137 26.60 -10.38 13.14
N VAL A 138 25.91 -11.09 14.03
CA VAL A 138 26.52 -12.00 15.01
C VAL A 138 26.67 -13.38 14.38
N LYS A 139 27.90 -13.91 14.40
CA LYS A 139 28.24 -15.22 13.82
C LYS A 139 28.12 -16.36 14.82
#